data_AF-A0A399YQ97-F1
#
_entry.id   AF-A0A399YQ97-F1
#
_cell.length_a   1.000
_cell.length_b   1.000
_cell.length_c   1.000
_cell.angle_alpha   90.00
_cell.angle_beta   90.00
_cell.angle_gamma   90.00
#
_symmetry.space_group_name_H-M   'P 1'
#
loop_
_entity.id
_entity.type
_entity.pdbx_description
1 polymer ?
#
loop_
_entity_poly.entity_id
_entity_poly.type
_entity_poly.pdbx_seq_one_letter_code
_entity_poly.pdbx_strand_id
1 'polypeptide(L)'
;IDGASPWQAFRGLTLPLLLVAVGPLLISSFTVNFNSFNVIYLFNSGGPPMVGTATAAGHSDILISYVYKLAFGSSTQQLGYASAITIVIFLMMIVVTLFQFRRMGTWEELENA
;
A
#
# COMPACT_ATOMS: atom_id res chain seq x y z
N ILE A 1 10.54 41.52 -0.77
CA ILE A 1 11.99 41.77 -0.90
C ILE A 1 12.65 40.72 -1.80
N ASP A 2 12.19 39.45 -1.81
CA ASP A 2 12.84 38.39 -2.62
C ASP A 2 12.22 38.08 -4.01
N GLY A 3 11.15 38.77 -4.43
CA GLY A 3 10.61 38.66 -5.80
C GLY A 3 10.06 37.28 -6.21
N ALA A 4 9.92 36.33 -5.30
CA ALA A 4 9.47 34.98 -5.60
C ALA A 4 8.01 34.95 -6.12
N SER A 5 7.79 34.26 -7.24
CA SER A 5 6.44 34.00 -7.74
C SER A 5 5.68 33.09 -6.77
N PRO A 6 4.34 33.10 -6.76
CA PRO A 6 3.54 32.26 -5.86
C PRO A 6 3.89 30.77 -5.94
N TRP A 7 4.29 30.29 -7.12
CA TRP A 7 4.72 28.91 -7.32
C TRP A 7 6.11 28.61 -6.73
N GLN A 8 7.03 29.56 -6.82
CA GLN A 8 8.35 29.46 -6.19
C GLN A 8 8.22 29.48 -4.67
N ALA A 9 7.34 30.33 -4.13
CA ALA A 9 7.04 30.36 -2.71
C ALA A 9 6.38 29.04 -2.23
N PHE A 10 5.42 28.50 -3.01
CA PHE A 10 4.77 27.23 -2.66
C PHE A 10 5.77 26.07 -2.60
N ARG A 11 6.58 25.86 -3.65
CA ARG A 11 7.54 24.73 -3.68
C ARG A 11 8.75 24.95 -2.77
N GLY A 12 9.20 26.19 -2.59
CA GLY A 12 10.40 26.52 -1.83
C GLY A 12 10.17 26.70 -0.34
N LEU A 13 8.94 27.03 0.08
CA LEU A 13 8.64 27.32 1.48
C LEU A 13 7.44 26.51 1.98
N THR A 14 6.27 26.65 1.34
CA THR A 14 5.01 26.10 1.88
C THR A 14 4.98 24.58 1.85
N LEU A 15 5.33 23.96 0.73
CA LEU A 15 5.30 22.51 0.53
C LEU A 15 6.32 21.77 1.42
N PRO A 16 7.61 22.19 1.51
CA PRO A 16 8.57 21.57 2.42
C PRO A 16 8.13 21.64 3.89
N LEU A 17 7.66 22.80 4.35
CA LEU A 17 7.16 22.97 5.72
C LEU A 17 5.94 22.11 6.00
N LEU A 18 5.01 22.01 5.05
CA LEU A 18 3.85 21.12 5.17
C LEU A 18 4.26 19.66 5.22
N LEU A 19 5.19 19.20 4.37
CA LEU A 19 5.60 17.80 4.28
C LEU A 19 6.22 17.27 5.59
N VAL A 20 6.85 18.11 6.41
CA VAL A 20 7.33 17.73 7.75
C VAL A 20 6.15 17.39 8.66
N ALA A 21 5.10 18.20 8.68
CA ALA A 21 3.93 17.99 9.52
C ALA A 21 2.99 16.89 9.00
N VAL A 22 2.76 16.82 7.68
CA VAL A 22 1.79 15.87 7.09
C VAL A 22 2.44 14.57 6.61
N GLY A 23 3.77 14.49 6.52
CA GLY A 23 4.50 13.31 6.04
C GLY A 23 4.09 12.02 6.75
N PRO A 24 4.10 11.97 8.09
CA PRO A 24 3.63 10.79 8.84
C PRO A 24 2.18 10.42 8.54
N LEU A 25 1.30 11.41 8.43
CA LEU A 25 -0.12 11.20 8.10
C LEU A 25 -0.30 10.63 6.69
N LEU A 26 0.48 11.09 5.72
CA LEU A 26 0.46 10.57 4.35
C LEU A 26 0.91 9.10 4.29
N ILE A 27 1.97 8.74 5.03
CA ILE A 27 2.45 7.35 5.12
C ILE A 27 1.38 6.45 5.75
N SER A 28 0.77 6.92 6.84
CA SER A 28 -0.32 6.20 7.50
C SER A 28 -1.53 6.03 6.59
N SER A 29 -1.98 7.11 5.94
CA SER A 29 -3.09 7.08 4.99
C SER A 29 -2.82 6.15 3.80
N PHE A 30 -1.61 6.19 3.24
CA PHE A 30 -1.19 5.25 2.20
C PHE A 30 -1.28 3.80 2.68
N THR A 31 -0.80 3.51 3.89
CA THR A 31 -0.81 2.15 4.46
C THR A 31 -2.24 1.61 4.63
N VAL A 32 -3.15 2.44 5.12
CA VAL A 32 -4.58 2.10 5.28
C VAL A 32 -5.23 1.85 3.93
N ASN A 33 -5.01 2.71 2.94
CA ASN A 33 -5.61 2.58 1.62
C ASN A 33 -5.03 1.40 0.82
N PHE A 34 -3.72 1.16 0.93
CA PHE A 34 -3.03 0.08 0.22
C PHE A 34 -3.52 -1.32 0.64
N ASN A 35 -3.93 -1.48 1.91
CA ASN A 35 -4.43 -2.74 2.45
C ASN A 35 -5.97 -2.79 2.53
N SER A 36 -6.68 -1.91 1.83
CA SER A 36 -8.14 -1.77 1.96
C SER A 36 -8.92 -2.87 1.23
N PHE A 37 -8.94 -4.07 1.81
CA PHE A 37 -9.66 -5.24 1.28
C PHE A 37 -11.13 -4.96 0.98
N ASN A 38 -11.83 -4.34 1.94
CA ASN A 38 -13.28 -4.11 1.84
C ASN A 38 -13.66 -3.27 0.62
N VAL A 39 -12.86 -2.25 0.30
CA VAL A 39 -13.13 -1.37 -0.85
C VAL A 39 -13.07 -2.18 -2.14
N ILE A 40 -12.02 -2.97 -2.35
CA ILE A 40 -11.84 -3.78 -3.55
C ILE A 40 -12.91 -4.88 -3.64
N TYR A 41 -13.15 -5.61 -2.55
CA TYR A 41 -14.07 -6.74 -2.52
C TYR A 41 -15.51 -6.30 -2.82
N LEU A 42 -15.97 -5.22 -2.19
CA LEU A 42 -17.34 -4.70 -2.35
C LEU A 42 -17.56 -3.95 -3.65
N PHE A 43 -16.54 -3.24 -4.17
CA PHE A 43 -16.71 -2.42 -5.37
C PHE A 43 -16.87 -3.26 -6.62
N ASN A 44 -15.92 -4.17 -6.89
CA ASN A 44 -15.93 -4.99 -8.11
C ASN A 44 -15.31 -6.38 -7.91
N SER A 45 -15.10 -6.78 -6.66
CA SER A 45 -14.47 -8.05 -6.29
C SER A 45 -13.13 -8.30 -7.00
N GLY A 46 -12.34 -7.24 -7.24
CA GLY A 46 -11.02 -7.33 -7.87
C GLY A 46 -11.03 -7.46 -9.39
N GLY A 47 -12.18 -7.33 -10.06
CA GLY A 47 -12.30 -7.45 -11.51
C GLY A 47 -11.71 -6.27 -12.32
N PRO A 48 -11.73 -6.33 -13.66
CA PRO A 48 -12.11 -7.47 -14.49
C PRO A 48 -11.14 -8.67 -14.35
N PRO A 49 -11.55 -9.91 -14.68
CA PRO A 49 -10.68 -11.07 -14.60
C PRO A 49 -9.51 -10.94 -15.59
N MET A 50 -8.34 -11.39 -15.18
CA MET A 50 -7.16 -11.52 -16.05
C MET A 50 -7.26 -12.81 -16.86
N VAL A 51 -7.17 -12.69 -18.18
CA VAL A 51 -7.22 -13.85 -19.08
C VAL A 51 -5.83 -14.49 -19.17
N GLY A 52 -5.77 -15.82 -19.15
CA GLY A 52 -4.52 -16.58 -19.30
C GLY A 52 -3.73 -16.79 -18.01
N THR A 53 -4.29 -16.44 -16.86
CA THR A 53 -3.68 -16.71 -15.55
C THR A 53 -3.99 -18.13 -15.08
N ALA A 54 -3.04 -18.76 -14.38
CA ALA A 54 -3.22 -20.11 -13.82
C ALA A 54 -4.33 -20.16 -12.75
N THR A 55 -4.68 -19.01 -12.18
CA THR A 55 -5.68 -18.83 -11.13
C THR A 55 -6.61 -17.68 -11.45
N ALA A 56 -7.75 -17.63 -10.76
CA ALA A 56 -8.74 -16.57 -10.92
C ALA A 56 -8.25 -15.24 -10.30
N ALA A 57 -7.33 -14.56 -10.98
CA ALA A 57 -6.88 -13.21 -10.64
C ALA A 57 -7.69 -12.17 -11.44
N GLY A 58 -7.88 -10.98 -10.88
CA GLY A 58 -8.42 -9.84 -11.59
C GLY A 58 -7.51 -8.63 -11.53
N HIS A 59 -7.76 -7.67 -12.43
CA HIS A 59 -6.90 -6.52 -12.67
C HIS A 59 -6.87 -5.50 -11.52
N SER A 60 -7.91 -5.46 -10.69
CA SER A 60 -7.96 -4.58 -9.51
C SER A 60 -7.77 -5.34 -8.20
N ASP A 61 -7.42 -6.63 -8.25
CA ASP A 61 -7.09 -7.36 -7.03
C ASP A 61 -5.84 -6.78 -6.36
N ILE A 62 -5.95 -6.57 -5.05
CA ILE A 62 -4.80 -6.44 -4.17
C ILE A 62 -4.43 -7.81 -3.60
N LEU A 63 -3.21 -7.95 -3.07
CA LEU A 63 -2.69 -9.23 -2.58
C LEU A 63 -3.67 -9.97 -1.67
N ILE A 64 -4.31 -9.25 -0.73
CA ILE A 64 -5.27 -9.84 0.20
C ILE A 64 -6.61 -10.21 -0.46
N SER A 65 -7.10 -9.43 -1.43
CA SER A 65 -8.35 -9.75 -2.14
C SER A 65 -8.18 -10.96 -3.05
N TYR A 66 -7.02 -11.09 -3.68
CA TYR A 66 -6.65 -12.24 -4.48
C TYR A 66 -6.58 -13.53 -3.65
N VAL A 67 -5.91 -13.51 -2.50
CA VAL A 67 -5.85 -14.67 -1.59
C VAL A 67 -7.25 -15.07 -1.12
N TYR A 68 -8.07 -14.09 -0.74
CA TYR A 68 -9.45 -14.36 -0.34
C TYR A 68 -10.25 -15.03 -1.46
N LYS A 69 -10.15 -14.51 -2.69
CA LYS A 69 -10.81 -15.07 -3.87
C LYS A 69 -10.38 -16.51 -4.15
N LEU A 70 -9.12 -16.84 -3.94
CA LEU A 70 -8.59 -18.18 -4.13
C LEU A 70 -9.05 -19.17 -3.04
N ALA A 71 -9.18 -18.70 -1.81
CA ALA A 71 -9.64 -19.50 -0.68
C ALA A 71 -11.16 -19.71 -0.68
N PHE A 72 -11.94 -18.69 -1.06
CA PHE A 72 -13.39 -18.65 -0.84
C PHE A 72 -14.23 -18.22 -2.06
N GLY A 73 -13.61 -17.72 -3.13
CA GLY A 73 -14.31 -17.16 -4.28
C GLY A 73 -14.71 -18.15 -5.38
N SER A 74 -14.24 -19.41 -5.32
CA SER A 74 -14.59 -20.47 -6.27
C SER A 74 -15.27 -21.65 -5.60
N SER A 75 -16.14 -22.35 -6.35
CA SER A 75 -16.85 -23.56 -5.90
C SER A 75 -15.89 -24.68 -5.46
N THR A 76 -14.68 -24.70 -6.04
CA THR A 76 -13.56 -25.51 -5.59
C THR A 76 -12.57 -24.63 -4.84
N GLN A 77 -12.48 -24.79 -3.52
CA GLN A 77 -11.58 -24.01 -2.68
C GLN A 77 -10.13 -24.49 -2.84
N GLN A 78 -9.22 -23.61 -3.24
CA GLN A 78 -7.80 -23.95 -3.42
C GLN A 78 -6.99 -23.58 -2.17
N LEU A 79 -7.39 -24.11 -1.01
CA LEU A 79 -6.84 -23.72 0.30
C LEU A 79 -5.32 -23.93 0.39
N GLY A 80 -4.79 -24.99 -0.22
CA GLY A 80 -3.35 -25.25 -0.26
C GLY A 80 -2.58 -24.18 -1.05
N TYR A 81 -3.11 -23.79 -2.21
CA TYR A 81 -2.51 -22.74 -3.04
C TYR A 81 -2.63 -21.36 -2.36
N ALA A 82 -3.79 -21.06 -1.76
CA ALA A 82 -4.02 -19.83 -1.01
C ALA A 82 -3.08 -19.71 0.20
N SER A 83 -2.88 -20.80 0.94
CA SER A 83 -1.96 -20.85 2.08
C SER A 83 -0.51 -20.59 1.65
N ALA A 84 -0.06 -21.21 0.55
CA ALA A 84 1.28 -21.01 0.02
C ALA A 84 1.53 -19.54 -0.40
N ILE A 85 0.58 -18.94 -1.12
CA ILE A 85 0.67 -17.53 -1.51
C ILE A 85 0.66 -16.60 -0.29
N THR A 86 -0.15 -16.92 0.73
CA THR A 86 -0.19 -16.14 1.98
C THR A 86 1.18 -16.10 2.67
N ILE A 87 1.91 -17.22 2.71
CA ILE A 87 3.27 -17.28 3.26
C ILE A 87 4.22 -16.37 2.47
N VAL A 88 4.13 -16.38 1.14
CA VAL A 88 4.96 -15.51 0.28
C VAL A 88 4.66 -14.03 0.54
N ILE A 89 3.37 -13.66 0.62
CA ILE A 89 2.95 -12.28 0.93
C ILE A 89 3.42 -11.87 2.33
N PHE A 90 3.34 -12.77 3.31
CA PHE A 90 3.81 -12.50 4.66
C PHE A 90 5.31 -12.19 4.70
N LEU A 91 6.13 -12.97 3.99
CA LEU A 91 7.57 -12.69 3.87
C LEU A 91 7.84 -11.35 3.18
N MET A 92 7.11 -11.02 2.11
CA MET A 92 7.21 -9.72 1.45
C MET A 92 6.84 -8.58 2.40
N MET A 93 5.78 -8.74 3.20
CA MET A 93 5.35 -7.75 4.18
C MET A 93 6.41 -7.53 5.26
N ILE A 94 7.09 -8.57 5.73
CA ILE A 94 8.21 -8.45 6.67
C ILE A 94 9.31 -7.58 6.06
N VAL A 95 9.71 -7.83 4.82
CA VAL A 95 10.74 -7.05 4.14
C VAL A 95 10.36 -5.57 4.05
N VAL A 96 9.12 -5.28 3.63
CA VAL A 96 8.60 -3.91 3.55
C VAL A 96 8.57 -3.24 4.93
N THR A 97 8.09 -3.95 5.95
CA THR A 97 7.98 -3.42 7.32
C THR A 97 9.35 -3.10 7.89
N LEU A 98 10.33 -3.99 7.74
CA LEU A 98 11.71 -3.76 8.18
C LEU A 98 12.36 -2.58 7.45
N PHE A 99 12.06 -2.42 6.16
CA PHE A 99 12.55 -1.28 5.38
C PHE A 99 11.94 0.05 5.85
N GLN A 100 10.63 0.08 6.10
CA GLN A 100 9.93 1.25 6.63
C GLN A 100 10.44 1.61 8.02
N PHE A 101 10.61 0.63 8.92
CA PHE A 101 11.16 0.86 10.25
C PHE A 101 12.56 1.49 10.22
N ARG A 102 13.44 1.02 9.31
CA ARG A 102 14.78 1.62 9.15
C ARG A 102 14.73 3.08 8.70
N ARG A 103 13.76 3.46 7.87
CA ARG A 103 13.59 4.86 7.45
C ARG A 103 12.91 5.72 8.50
N MET A 104 12.10 5.14 9.36
CA MET A 104 11.43 5.85 10.45
C MET A 104 12.40 6.21 11.59
N GLY A 105 13.35 5.32 11.95
CA GLY A 105 14.35 5.60 12.98
C GLY A 105 15.26 6.80 12.67
N THR A 106 15.42 7.17 11.40
CA THR A 106 16.17 8.37 10.99
C THR A 106 15.43 9.67 11.33
N TRP A 107 14.10 9.66 11.51
CA TRP A 107 13.36 10.88 11.86
C TRP A 107 13.41 11.19 13.36
N GLU A 108 13.50 10.16 14.22
CA GLU A 108 13.71 10.35 15.68
C GLU A 108 15.08 10.95 16.01
N GLU A 109 16.11 10.67 15.21
CA GLU A 109 17.44 11.31 15.35
C GLU A 109 17.44 12.77 14.87
N LEU A 110 16.59 13.13 13.90
CA LEU A 110 16.47 14.50 13.38
C LEU A 110 15.54 15.39 14.22
N GLU A 111 14.59 14.80 14.94
CA GLU A 111 13.73 15.53 15.90
C GLU A 111 14.44 15.80 17.23
N ASN A 112 15.48 15.01 17.56
CA ASN A 112 16.29 15.13 18.78
C ASN A 112 17.66 15.83 18.59
N ALA A 113 17.94 16.38 17.40
CA ALA A 113 19.18 17.12 17.08
C ALA A 113 18.88 18.59 16.77
#